data_AF-A0A7C1TZ14-F1
#
_entry.id   AF-A0A7C1TZ14-F1
#
_cell.length_a   1.000
_cell.length_b   1.000
_cell.length_c   1.000
_cell.angle_alpha   90.00
_cell.angle_beta   90.00
_cell.angle_gamma   90.00
#
_symmetry.space_group_name_H-M   'P 1'
#
loop_
_entity.id
_entity.type
_entity.pdbx_description
1 polymer ?
#
loop_
_entity_poly.entity_id
_entity_poly.type
_entity_poly.pdbx_seq_one_letter_code
_entity_poly.pdbx_strand_id
1 'polypeptide(L)'
;MPAALGRIFTGRLLSVLTVLAALLLMPLGALSATTSKNKAAEPPKLLEGFKYLSKESAQCVSCHREKTPGIYEMWGESKHYRANVGCYECHKAEPGDLDAIKHKDFTISVIVSPKDCGGCHEREVKEFDGSHHASAGNILGSLDNVLAEVVEGAPLLSGTSPVVAVGCTGCHGSIVRVESDGSLNPATWPNTGIGRINPDGSKGACSACHLRHQFDVAQARHPDNCGRCHLGPDHPQKEIYEESVHGVAFRA
;
A
#
# COMPACT_ATOMS: atom_id res chain seq x y z
N MET A 1 44.76 11.52 -60.13
CA MET A 1 45.53 12.60 -59.47
C MET A 1 45.46 12.38 -57.97
N PRO A 2 46.58 12.48 -57.23
CA PRO A 2 46.88 11.63 -56.07
C PRO A 2 47.01 12.40 -54.74
N ALA A 3 47.50 11.69 -53.71
CA ALA A 3 47.96 12.11 -52.36
C ALA A 3 46.90 11.99 -51.24
N ALA A 4 47.15 11.46 -50.04
CA ALA A 4 48.31 10.87 -49.35
C ALA A 4 47.73 10.12 -48.11
N LEU A 5 48.08 8.85 -47.83
CA LEU A 5 49.21 8.36 -47.00
C LEU A 5 49.17 8.72 -45.50
N GLY A 6 49.15 7.69 -44.64
CA GLY A 6 49.45 7.75 -43.19
C GLY A 6 48.82 6.58 -42.42
N ARG A 7 49.25 5.33 -42.61
CA ARG A 7 50.20 4.55 -41.77
C ARG A 7 49.95 4.50 -40.25
N ILE A 8 49.63 3.27 -39.81
CA ILE A 8 50.17 2.53 -38.64
C ILE A 8 49.69 2.96 -37.24
N PHE A 9 49.03 2.04 -36.52
CA PHE A 9 49.52 1.58 -35.20
C PHE A 9 48.92 0.22 -34.82
N THR A 10 49.81 -0.77 -34.87
CA THR A 10 49.76 -2.07 -34.20
C THR A 10 49.63 -1.89 -32.69
N GLY A 11 48.66 -2.55 -32.04
CA GLY A 11 48.61 -2.56 -30.57
C GLY A 11 47.29 -3.03 -29.99
N ARG A 12 46.95 -4.31 -30.14
CA ARG A 12 45.78 -4.89 -29.45
C ARG A 12 45.95 -6.33 -29.00
N LEU A 13 47.17 -6.74 -28.63
CA LEU A 13 47.43 -8.10 -28.12
C LEU A 13 48.15 -8.17 -26.77
N LEU A 14 48.35 -7.05 -26.05
CA LEU A 14 49.13 -7.04 -24.80
C LEU A 14 48.35 -6.66 -23.52
N SER A 15 47.01 -6.58 -23.57
CA SER A 15 46.21 -6.10 -22.43
C SER A 15 45.43 -7.19 -21.69
N VAL A 16 45.54 -8.47 -22.08
CA VAL A 16 44.75 -9.57 -21.49
C VAL A 16 45.55 -10.39 -20.47
N LEU A 17 46.89 -10.30 -20.45
CA LEU A 17 47.73 -11.09 -19.53
C LEU A 17 48.06 -10.42 -18.18
N THR A 18 47.74 -9.14 -17.98
CA THR A 18 48.08 -8.43 -16.73
C THR A 18 46.97 -8.43 -15.67
N VAL A 19 45.74 -8.85 -16.00
CA VAL A 19 44.62 -8.89 -15.04
C VAL A 19 44.53 -10.23 -14.29
N LEU A 20 45.07 -11.32 -14.84
CA LEU A 20 45.03 -12.65 -14.18
C LEU A 20 46.07 -12.86 -13.06
N ALA A 21 47.12 -12.03 -12.98
CA ALA A 21 48.16 -12.19 -11.96
C ALA A 21 47.87 -11.45 -10.64
N ALA A 22 46.86 -10.56 -10.59
CA ALA A 22 46.52 -9.79 -9.39
C ALA A 22 45.53 -10.50 -8.44
N LEU A 23 45.03 -11.68 -8.79
CA LEU A 23 44.03 -12.45 -8.01
C LEU A 23 44.65 -13.47 -7.03
N LEU A 24 45.99 -13.55 -6.94
CA LEU A 24 46.69 -14.60 -6.19
C LEU A 24 47.38 -14.14 -4.89
N LEU A 25 47.11 -12.92 -4.40
CA LEU A 25 47.77 -12.34 -3.22
C LEU A 25 46.82 -11.69 -2.20
N MET A 26 45.58 -12.19 -2.06
CA MET A 26 44.77 -11.85 -0.88
C MET A 26 45.08 -12.83 0.26
N PRO A 27 45.58 -12.36 1.43
CA PRO A 27 45.77 -13.23 2.58
C PRO A 27 44.41 -13.73 3.07
N LEU A 28 44.32 -15.04 3.34
CA LEU A 28 43.20 -15.66 4.04
C LEU A 28 43.05 -14.99 5.43
N GLY A 29 42.23 -13.94 5.49
CA GLY A 29 41.73 -13.40 6.75
C GLY A 29 40.82 -14.44 7.39
N ALA A 30 41.20 -14.92 8.58
CA ALA A 30 40.40 -15.85 9.36
C ALA A 30 38.99 -15.29 9.58
N LEU A 31 38.00 -15.96 9.01
CA LEU A 31 36.59 -15.66 9.19
C LEU A 31 36.21 -16.05 10.61
N SER A 32 36.35 -15.12 11.57
CA SER A 32 35.78 -15.30 12.90
C SER A 32 34.26 -15.21 12.78
N ALA A 33 33.60 -16.36 12.89
CA ALA A 33 32.16 -16.43 13.09
C ALA A 33 31.84 -15.81 14.46
N THR A 34 31.49 -14.51 14.46
CA THR A 34 30.88 -13.88 15.63
C THR A 34 29.48 -14.45 15.77
N THR A 35 29.31 -15.35 16.74
CA THR A 35 27.99 -15.77 17.20
C THR A 35 27.29 -14.55 17.80
N SER A 36 26.50 -13.86 16.97
CA SER A 36 25.57 -12.84 17.45
C SER A 36 24.55 -13.54 18.35
N LYS A 37 24.76 -13.46 19.66
CA LYS A 37 23.74 -13.85 20.63
C LYS A 37 22.56 -12.90 20.39
N ASN A 38 21.47 -13.43 19.84
CA ASN A 38 20.19 -12.74 19.76
C ASN A 38 19.75 -12.38 21.17
N LYS A 39 20.11 -11.18 21.64
CA LYS A 39 19.45 -10.56 22.78
C LYS A 39 18.00 -10.36 22.38
N ALA A 40 17.08 -10.93 23.15
CA ALA A 40 15.68 -10.56 23.07
C ALA A 40 15.60 -9.03 23.12
N ALA A 41 14.92 -8.44 22.13
CA ALA A 41 14.78 -7.00 22.05
C ALA A 41 14.08 -6.50 23.32
N GLU A 42 14.68 -5.54 24.00
CA GLU A 42 14.11 -4.91 25.18
C GLU A 42 12.76 -4.26 24.79
N PRO A 43 11.70 -4.40 25.61
CA PRO A 43 10.39 -3.85 25.29
C PRO A 43 10.51 -2.33 25.11
N PRO A 44 9.81 -1.76 24.11
CA PRO A 44 9.98 -0.36 23.80
C PRO A 44 9.44 0.49 24.97
N LYS A 45 10.24 1.49 25.37
CA LYS A 45 9.91 2.34 26.51
C LYS A 45 8.67 3.18 26.17
N LEU A 46 7.60 2.96 26.93
CA LEU A 46 6.37 3.73 26.82
C LEU A 46 6.64 5.21 27.14
N LEU A 47 6.25 6.11 26.23
CA LEU A 47 6.38 7.55 26.46
C LEU A 47 5.26 8.04 27.38
N GLU A 48 5.59 8.89 28.34
CA GLU A 48 4.66 9.41 29.37
C GLU A 48 3.53 10.29 28.79
N GLY A 49 3.61 10.67 27.50
CA GLY A 49 2.65 11.55 26.81
C GLY A 49 1.33 10.91 26.36
N PHE A 50 1.15 9.61 26.55
CA PHE A 50 -0.04 8.87 26.06
C PHE A 50 -1.02 8.49 27.17
N LYS A 51 -1.29 9.42 28.10
CA LYS A 51 -2.16 9.19 29.26
C LYS A 51 -3.55 8.62 28.91
N TYR A 52 -4.04 8.89 27.70
CA TYR A 52 -5.37 8.51 27.24
C TYR A 52 -5.39 7.46 26.13
N LEU A 53 -4.23 7.00 25.64
CA LEU A 53 -4.19 5.87 24.72
C LEU A 53 -4.12 4.56 25.50
N SER A 54 -4.52 3.47 24.85
CA SER A 54 -4.23 2.13 25.34
C SER A 54 -2.73 1.89 25.48
N LYS A 55 -2.35 0.95 26.36
CA LYS A 55 -0.94 0.60 26.56
C LYS A 55 -0.36 0.02 25.27
N GLU A 56 -1.16 -0.72 24.54
CA GLU A 56 -0.88 -1.36 23.28
C GLU A 56 -0.57 -0.32 22.20
N SER A 57 -1.46 0.65 21.98
CA SER A 57 -1.22 1.76 21.05
C SER A 57 -0.01 2.60 21.45
N ALA A 58 0.21 2.83 22.75
CA ALA A 58 1.41 3.53 23.21
C ALA A 58 2.71 2.77 22.87
N GLN A 59 2.70 1.43 22.90
CA GLN A 59 3.82 0.61 22.43
C GLN A 59 3.99 0.71 20.91
N CYS A 60 2.91 0.65 20.13
CA CYS A 60 2.95 0.84 18.68
C CYS A 60 3.63 2.18 18.34
N VAL A 61 3.16 3.27 18.96
CA VAL A 61 3.64 4.62 18.70
C VAL A 61 5.10 4.81 19.10
N SER A 62 5.54 4.21 20.21
CA SER A 62 6.93 4.33 20.68
C SER A 62 7.97 3.88 19.64
N CYS A 63 7.61 2.92 18.77
CA CYS A 63 8.45 2.44 17.67
C CYS A 63 8.10 3.11 16.33
N HIS A 64 6.80 3.20 15.99
CA HIS A 64 6.35 3.70 14.69
C HIS A 64 6.55 5.19 14.47
N ARG A 65 6.71 5.99 15.54
CA ARG A 65 7.17 7.38 15.41
C ARG A 65 8.54 7.52 14.74
N GLU A 66 9.40 6.50 14.88
CA GLU A 66 10.75 6.49 14.30
C GLU A 66 10.79 5.70 12.99
N LYS A 67 10.06 4.57 12.92
CA LYS A 67 10.09 3.68 11.75
C LYS A 67 9.21 4.16 10.60
N THR A 68 8.08 4.81 10.91
CA THR A 68 7.12 5.29 9.93
C THR A 68 6.61 6.68 10.34
N PRO A 69 7.50 7.70 10.39
CA PRO A 69 7.16 9.03 10.91
C PRO A 69 5.96 9.66 10.20
N GLY A 70 5.85 9.48 8.87
CA GLY A 70 4.70 10.01 8.13
C GLY A 70 3.36 9.38 8.53
N ILE A 71 3.31 8.09 8.87
CA ILE A 71 2.07 7.46 9.39
C ILE A 71 1.75 8.01 10.78
N TYR A 72 2.77 8.15 11.62
CA TYR A 72 2.63 8.71 12.96
C TYR A 72 2.11 10.15 12.93
N GLU A 73 2.64 10.99 12.04
CA GLU A 73 2.23 12.38 11.87
C GLU A 73 0.79 12.48 11.33
N MET A 74 0.46 11.75 10.25
CA MET A 74 -0.91 11.71 9.71
C MET A 74 -1.94 11.29 10.75
N TRP A 75 -1.63 10.26 11.54
CA TRP A 75 -2.50 9.84 12.64
C TRP A 75 -2.56 10.90 13.74
N GLY A 76 -1.44 11.52 14.13
CA GLY A 76 -1.41 12.58 15.14
C GLY A 76 -2.25 13.82 14.77
N GLU A 77 -2.39 14.10 13.48
CA GLU A 77 -3.26 15.18 12.97
C GLU A 77 -4.75 14.79 12.90
N SER A 78 -5.05 13.48 12.90
CA SER A 78 -6.39 12.94 12.71
C SER A 78 -7.34 13.27 13.85
N LYS A 79 -8.65 13.22 13.57
CA LYS A 79 -9.68 13.23 14.60
C LYS A 79 -9.65 11.95 15.46
N HIS A 80 -9.18 10.83 14.91
CA HIS A 80 -9.06 9.57 15.64
C HIS A 80 -8.05 9.68 16.79
N TYR A 81 -6.90 10.32 16.58
CA TYR A 81 -5.95 10.61 17.66
C TYR A 81 -6.60 11.41 18.79
N ARG A 82 -7.32 12.49 18.45
CA ARG A 82 -8.04 13.33 19.43
C ARG A 82 -9.17 12.58 20.15
N ALA A 83 -9.70 11.53 19.53
CA ALA A 83 -10.73 10.67 20.08
C ALA A 83 -10.17 9.44 20.83
N ASN A 84 -8.85 9.37 21.05
CA ASN A 84 -8.16 8.23 21.66
C ASN A 84 -8.31 6.90 20.89
N VAL A 85 -8.53 6.95 19.58
CA VAL A 85 -8.46 5.79 18.69
C VAL A 85 -7.03 5.69 18.15
N GLY A 86 -6.25 4.79 18.72
CA GLY A 86 -4.85 4.56 18.38
C GLY A 86 -4.66 3.44 17.34
N CYS A 87 -3.40 3.06 17.14
CA CYS A 87 -3.02 2.04 16.17
C CYS A 87 -3.69 0.69 16.48
N TYR A 88 -3.60 0.26 17.74
CA TYR A 88 -4.09 -1.06 18.17
C TYR A 88 -5.61 -1.14 18.16
N GLU A 89 -6.31 -0.03 18.44
CA GLU A 89 -7.78 -0.01 18.43
C GLU A 89 -8.37 -0.36 17.05
N CYS A 90 -7.67 -0.01 15.96
CA CYS A 90 -8.08 -0.35 14.60
C CYS A 90 -7.40 -1.62 14.07
N HIS A 91 -6.13 -1.84 14.38
CA HIS A 91 -5.34 -2.92 13.77
C HIS A 91 -5.36 -4.23 14.56
N LYS A 92 -5.90 -4.27 15.79
CA LYS A 92 -6.04 -5.53 16.52
C LYS A 92 -6.80 -6.54 15.65
N ALA A 93 -6.33 -7.78 15.66
CA ALA A 93 -6.98 -8.89 14.98
C ALA A 93 -7.00 -10.10 15.90
N GLU A 94 -7.97 -10.98 15.68
CA GLU A 94 -8.02 -12.27 16.34
C GLU A 94 -7.10 -13.26 15.62
N PRO A 95 -6.45 -14.20 16.32
CA PRO A 95 -5.57 -15.19 15.68
C PRO A 95 -6.26 -16.06 14.60
N GLY A 96 -7.59 -16.08 14.57
CA GLY A 96 -8.38 -16.80 13.57
C GLY A 96 -8.70 -15.99 12.32
N ASP A 97 -8.42 -14.69 12.29
CA ASP A 97 -8.65 -13.86 11.11
C ASP A 97 -7.66 -14.25 10.01
N LEU A 98 -8.14 -14.29 8.76
CA LEU A 98 -7.36 -14.82 7.65
C LEU A 98 -6.06 -14.05 7.41
N ASP A 99 -6.07 -12.75 7.65
CA ASP A 99 -4.97 -11.81 7.46
C ASP A 99 -4.29 -11.39 8.78
N ALA A 100 -4.57 -12.11 9.87
CA ALA A 100 -3.89 -11.88 11.14
C ALA A 100 -2.42 -12.28 11.06
N ILE A 101 -1.56 -11.36 11.50
CA ILE A 101 -0.12 -11.59 11.62
C ILE A 101 0.35 -11.28 13.05
N LYS A 102 1.37 -12.00 13.49
CA LYS A 102 2.08 -11.65 14.72
C LYS A 102 3.05 -10.51 14.45
N HIS A 103 2.81 -9.35 15.07
CA HIS A 103 3.71 -8.21 15.04
C HIS A 103 4.18 -7.86 16.44
N LYS A 104 5.43 -8.23 16.76
CA LYS A 104 5.98 -8.18 18.12
C LYS A 104 5.13 -9.02 19.08
N ASP A 105 4.57 -8.41 20.10
CA ASP A 105 3.77 -9.05 21.14
C ASP A 105 2.26 -9.04 20.81
N PHE A 106 1.88 -8.47 19.66
CA PHE A 106 0.48 -8.31 19.26
C PHE A 106 0.12 -9.18 18.05
N THR A 107 -1.13 -9.61 18.02
CA THR A 107 -1.79 -10.09 16.80
C THR A 107 -2.51 -8.92 16.18
N ILE A 108 -2.19 -8.61 14.93
CA ILE A 108 -2.76 -7.48 14.19
C ILE A 108 -3.14 -7.90 12.77
N SER A 109 -4.04 -7.17 12.14
CA SER A 109 -4.19 -7.14 10.69
C SER A 109 -3.71 -5.79 10.16
N VAL A 110 -3.05 -5.82 8.99
CA VAL A 110 -2.68 -4.60 8.26
C VAL A 110 -3.92 -3.98 7.57
N ILE A 111 -4.94 -4.79 7.27
CA ILE A 111 -6.15 -4.37 6.59
C ILE A 111 -7.22 -4.07 7.62
N VAL A 112 -7.52 -2.79 7.82
CA VAL A 112 -8.70 -2.35 8.56
C VAL A 112 -9.87 -2.33 7.58
N SER A 113 -10.87 -3.17 7.80
CA SER A 113 -12.02 -3.37 6.95
C SER A 113 -13.21 -2.47 7.36
N PRO A 114 -14.26 -2.39 6.53
CA PRO A 114 -15.54 -1.82 6.95
C PRO A 114 -16.14 -2.44 8.23
N LYS A 115 -15.92 -3.73 8.53
CA LYS A 115 -16.40 -4.32 9.80
C LYS A 115 -15.69 -3.74 11.01
N ASP A 116 -14.38 -3.51 10.91
CA ASP A 116 -13.61 -2.85 11.99
C ASP A 116 -14.10 -1.42 12.21
N CYS A 117 -14.34 -0.70 11.12
CA CYS A 117 -14.91 0.66 11.15
C CYS A 117 -16.32 0.66 11.78
N GLY A 118 -17.13 -0.35 11.47
CA GLY A 118 -18.52 -0.52 11.91
C GLY A 118 -18.67 -0.68 13.43
N GLY A 119 -17.60 -1.04 14.14
CA GLY A 119 -17.60 -1.06 15.61
C GLY A 119 -17.88 0.33 16.24
N CYS A 120 -17.57 1.41 15.51
CA CYS A 120 -17.87 2.79 15.92
C CYS A 120 -18.75 3.56 14.92
N HIS A 121 -18.69 3.20 13.64
CA HIS A 121 -19.36 3.88 12.52
C HIS A 121 -20.43 2.99 11.86
N GLU A 122 -21.27 2.35 12.67
CA GLU A 122 -22.28 1.40 12.20
C GLU A 122 -23.20 1.99 11.12
N ARG A 123 -23.62 3.25 11.32
CA ARG A 123 -24.51 3.93 10.37
C ARG A 123 -23.85 4.12 9.01
N GLU A 124 -22.65 4.71 8.97
CA GLU A 124 -21.91 4.95 7.72
C GLU A 124 -21.61 3.64 6.98
N VAL A 125 -21.24 2.58 7.71
CA VAL A 125 -20.97 1.26 7.11
C VAL A 125 -22.24 0.66 6.51
N LYS A 126 -23.38 0.76 7.20
CA LYS A 126 -24.67 0.27 6.68
C LYS A 126 -25.12 1.04 5.44
N GLU A 127 -24.97 2.37 5.45
CA GLU A 127 -25.24 3.23 4.29
C GLU A 127 -24.33 2.86 3.11
N PHE A 128 -23.04 2.63 3.36
CA PHE A 128 -22.07 2.27 2.33
C PHE A 128 -22.33 0.88 1.76
N ASP A 129 -22.58 -0.14 2.58
CA ASP A 129 -22.80 -1.52 2.13
C ASP A 129 -24.01 -1.66 1.21
N GLY A 130 -25.04 -0.82 1.42
CA GLY A 130 -26.22 -0.73 0.57
C GLY A 130 -26.01 0.03 -0.75
N SER A 131 -24.82 0.59 -0.99
CA SER A 131 -24.52 1.41 -2.18
C SER A 131 -23.92 0.59 -3.33
N HIS A 132 -23.97 1.15 -4.55
CA HIS A 132 -23.25 0.59 -5.69
C HIS A 132 -21.73 0.63 -5.52
N HIS A 133 -21.19 1.57 -4.74
CA HIS A 133 -19.75 1.65 -4.45
C HIS A 133 -19.24 0.40 -3.74
N ALA A 134 -20.00 -0.15 -2.78
CA ALA A 134 -19.62 -1.42 -2.14
C ALA A 134 -19.57 -2.60 -3.12
N SER A 135 -20.31 -2.52 -4.24
CA SER A 135 -20.37 -3.57 -5.26
C SER A 135 -19.48 -3.29 -6.47
N ALA A 136 -18.67 -2.21 -6.45
CA ALA A 136 -17.90 -1.76 -7.61
C ALA A 136 -16.87 -2.78 -8.10
N GLY A 137 -16.33 -3.61 -7.20
CA GLY A 137 -15.36 -4.68 -7.54
C GLY A 137 -15.96 -5.81 -8.39
N ASN A 138 -17.30 -5.93 -8.45
CA ASN A 138 -17.96 -6.97 -9.24
C ASN A 138 -17.71 -6.82 -10.75
N ILE A 139 -17.32 -5.62 -11.22
CA ILE A 139 -16.97 -5.41 -12.64
C ILE A 139 -15.83 -6.32 -13.09
N LEU A 140 -14.93 -6.71 -12.18
CA LEU A 140 -13.80 -7.58 -12.51
C LEU A 140 -14.22 -8.99 -12.93
N GLY A 141 -15.42 -9.42 -12.52
CA GLY A 141 -16.02 -10.69 -12.96
C GLY A 141 -16.95 -10.55 -14.17
N SER A 142 -17.04 -9.38 -14.80
CA SER A 142 -17.91 -9.13 -15.94
C SER A 142 -17.21 -9.38 -17.28
N LEU A 143 -18.00 -9.53 -18.35
CA LEU A 143 -17.47 -9.63 -19.72
C LEU A 143 -16.66 -8.39 -20.13
N ASP A 144 -16.94 -7.23 -19.53
CA ASP A 144 -16.25 -5.98 -19.83
C ASP A 144 -14.78 -6.02 -19.38
N ASN A 145 -14.43 -6.89 -18.43
CA ASN A 145 -13.05 -7.05 -17.96
C ASN A 145 -12.20 -7.98 -18.86
N VAL A 146 -12.81 -8.72 -19.80
CA VAL A 146 -12.10 -9.74 -20.62
C VAL A 146 -10.97 -9.13 -21.44
N LEU A 147 -11.16 -7.92 -21.98
CA LEU A 147 -10.11 -7.21 -22.73
C LEU A 147 -8.88 -7.00 -21.85
N ALA A 148 -9.06 -6.42 -20.66
CA ALA A 148 -7.97 -6.11 -19.74
C ALA A 148 -7.37 -7.35 -19.06
N GLU A 149 -8.17 -8.40 -18.84
CA GLU A 149 -7.73 -9.60 -18.12
C GLU A 149 -7.03 -10.61 -19.04
N VAL A 150 -7.54 -10.80 -20.26
CA VAL A 150 -7.15 -11.90 -21.16
C VAL A 150 -6.46 -11.44 -22.45
N VAL A 151 -6.96 -10.37 -23.08
CA VAL A 151 -6.52 -10.00 -24.44
C VAL A 151 -5.32 -9.06 -24.39
N GLU A 152 -5.46 -7.94 -23.68
CA GLU A 152 -4.38 -6.97 -23.42
C GLU A 152 -3.61 -7.32 -22.14
N GLY A 153 -4.20 -8.20 -21.32
CA GLY A 153 -3.59 -8.78 -20.13
C GLY A 153 -3.12 -10.21 -20.31
N ALA A 154 -2.45 -10.71 -19.27
CA ALA A 154 -2.16 -12.12 -19.04
C ALA A 154 -1.83 -12.28 -17.54
N PRO A 155 -2.02 -13.45 -16.90
CA PRO A 155 -1.86 -13.63 -15.44
C PRO A 155 -0.39 -13.66 -14.99
N LEU A 156 0.39 -12.66 -15.39
CA LEU A 156 1.83 -12.57 -15.25
C LEU A 156 2.27 -11.88 -13.95
N LEU A 157 1.34 -11.27 -13.20
CA LEU A 157 1.60 -10.66 -11.89
C LEU A 157 0.91 -11.48 -10.80
N SER A 158 1.64 -12.44 -10.21
CA SER A 158 1.15 -13.31 -9.14
C SER A 158 -0.24 -13.91 -9.41
N GLY A 159 -0.48 -14.33 -10.65
CA GLY A 159 -1.73 -14.95 -11.09
C GLY A 159 -2.82 -13.97 -11.54
N THR A 160 -2.55 -12.66 -11.58
CA THR A 160 -3.49 -11.61 -12.04
C THR A 160 -2.92 -10.87 -13.24
N SER A 161 -3.79 -10.32 -14.09
CA SER A 161 -3.40 -9.39 -15.15
C SER A 161 -2.74 -8.14 -14.56
N PRO A 162 -1.51 -7.77 -14.97
CA PRO A 162 -0.89 -6.51 -14.57
C PRO A 162 -1.75 -5.30 -14.94
N VAL A 163 -2.43 -5.34 -16.09
CA VAL A 163 -3.32 -4.26 -16.56
C VAL A 163 -4.48 -4.06 -15.58
N VAL A 164 -5.09 -5.17 -15.13
CA VAL A 164 -6.18 -5.15 -14.14
C VAL A 164 -5.67 -4.70 -12.76
N ALA A 165 -4.50 -5.21 -12.34
CA ALA A 165 -3.92 -4.92 -11.03
C ALA A 165 -3.48 -3.45 -10.87
N VAL A 166 -2.97 -2.80 -11.93
CA VAL A 166 -2.51 -1.40 -11.86
C VAL A 166 -3.51 -0.38 -12.38
N GLY A 167 -4.54 -0.81 -13.13
CA GLY A 167 -5.58 0.06 -13.68
C GLY A 167 -6.91 -0.12 -12.97
N CYS A 168 -7.69 -1.11 -13.41
CA CYS A 168 -9.10 -1.29 -13.02
C CYS A 168 -9.28 -1.42 -11.51
N THR A 169 -8.48 -2.28 -10.86
CA THR A 169 -8.61 -2.59 -9.43
C THR A 169 -8.22 -1.40 -8.54
N GLY A 170 -7.41 -0.45 -9.06
CA GLY A 170 -7.04 0.76 -8.33
C GLY A 170 -8.24 1.64 -7.99
N CYS A 171 -9.28 1.62 -8.83
CA CYS A 171 -10.52 2.37 -8.66
C CYS A 171 -11.66 1.48 -8.14
N HIS A 172 -11.88 0.31 -8.76
CA HIS A 172 -13.02 -0.57 -8.44
C HIS A 172 -12.80 -1.45 -7.20
N GLY A 173 -11.55 -1.79 -6.93
CA GLY A 173 -11.16 -2.72 -5.87
C GLY A 173 -11.07 -4.15 -6.38
N SER A 174 -10.28 -4.98 -5.68
CA SER A 174 -10.06 -6.40 -5.98
C SER A 174 -10.54 -7.29 -4.84
N ILE A 175 -10.59 -8.60 -5.07
CA ILE A 175 -10.63 -9.57 -3.97
C ILE A 175 -9.23 -9.63 -3.38
N VAL A 176 -9.08 -9.23 -2.12
CA VAL A 176 -7.80 -9.36 -1.42
C VAL A 176 -7.53 -10.83 -1.17
N ARG A 177 -6.42 -11.33 -1.75
CA ARG A 177 -5.97 -12.70 -1.55
C ARG A 177 -4.93 -12.75 -0.43
N VAL A 178 -5.19 -13.60 0.55
CA VAL A 178 -4.22 -14.00 1.55
C VAL A 178 -3.62 -15.34 1.13
N GLU A 179 -2.30 -15.41 1.10
CA GLU A 179 -1.56 -16.62 0.78
C GLU A 179 -1.48 -17.56 1.98
N SER A 180 -1.08 -18.81 1.76
CA SER A 180 -1.07 -19.85 2.80
C SER A 180 -0.12 -19.57 3.97
N ASP A 181 0.86 -18.67 3.78
CA ASP A 181 1.79 -18.21 4.81
C ASP A 181 1.30 -16.96 5.57
N GLY A 182 0.08 -16.49 5.28
CA GLY A 182 -0.52 -15.28 5.85
C GLY A 182 -0.08 -13.98 5.16
N SER A 183 0.78 -14.05 4.15
CA SER A 183 1.16 -12.87 3.37
C SER A 183 0.05 -12.43 2.41
N LEU A 184 -0.01 -11.14 2.10
CA LEU A 184 -1.00 -10.59 1.17
C LEU A 184 -0.46 -10.64 -0.26
N ASN A 185 -1.25 -11.19 -1.18
CA ASN A 185 -0.83 -11.33 -2.58
C ASN A 185 -0.58 -9.95 -3.20
N PRO A 186 0.61 -9.69 -3.77
CA PRO A 186 1.00 -8.37 -4.26
C PRO A 186 0.21 -7.89 -5.48
N ALA A 187 -0.51 -8.78 -6.17
CA ALA A 187 -1.40 -8.40 -7.27
C ALA A 187 -2.75 -7.88 -6.79
N THR A 188 -3.11 -8.16 -5.53
CA THR A 188 -4.39 -7.77 -4.94
C THR A 188 -4.25 -6.81 -3.75
N TRP A 189 -3.01 -6.60 -3.28
CA TRP A 189 -2.68 -5.71 -2.18
C TRP A 189 -1.31 -5.04 -2.42
N PRO A 190 -1.14 -3.72 -2.16
CA PRO A 190 -2.08 -2.77 -1.56
C PRO A 190 -3.22 -2.37 -2.50
N ASN A 191 -4.45 -2.32 -1.97
CA ASN A 191 -5.63 -1.92 -2.73
C ASN A 191 -6.55 -0.97 -1.92
N THR A 192 -6.99 0.10 -2.57
CA THR A 192 -7.91 1.10 -2.00
C THR A 192 -9.09 1.39 -2.93
N GLY A 193 -9.34 0.50 -3.89
CA GLY A 193 -10.49 0.64 -4.77
C GLY A 193 -11.79 0.49 -3.99
N ILE A 194 -12.80 1.25 -4.38
CA ILE A 194 -13.95 1.56 -3.54
C ILE A 194 -14.75 0.31 -3.13
N GLY A 195 -14.81 -0.71 -4.00
CA GLY A 195 -15.53 -1.97 -3.79
C GLY A 195 -14.62 -3.18 -3.52
N ARG A 196 -13.44 -2.97 -2.92
CA ARG A 196 -12.51 -4.06 -2.51
C ARG A 196 -13.24 -5.11 -1.67
N ILE A 197 -13.00 -6.40 -1.93
CA ILE A 197 -13.50 -7.50 -1.08
C ILE A 197 -12.40 -7.87 -0.09
N ASN A 198 -12.70 -7.70 1.20
CA ASN A 198 -11.74 -7.90 2.30
C ASN A 198 -11.63 -9.37 2.72
N PRO A 199 -10.55 -9.78 3.41
CA PRO A 199 -10.39 -11.14 3.92
C PRO A 199 -11.53 -11.59 4.84
N ASP A 200 -12.11 -10.67 5.61
CA ASP A 200 -13.29 -10.93 6.46
C ASP A 200 -14.63 -10.99 5.70
N GLY A 201 -14.60 -10.91 4.37
CA GLY A 201 -15.75 -10.94 3.46
C GLY A 201 -16.53 -9.61 3.36
N SER A 202 -16.13 -8.57 4.10
CA SER A 202 -16.77 -7.26 4.00
C SER A 202 -16.40 -6.56 2.69
N LYS A 203 -17.33 -5.73 2.19
CA LYS A 203 -17.15 -5.00 0.93
C LYS A 203 -16.78 -3.56 1.19
N GLY A 204 -15.68 -3.13 0.59
CA GLY A 204 -15.28 -1.74 0.48
C GLY A 204 -13.92 -1.42 1.05
N ALA A 205 -13.42 -0.25 0.66
CA ALA A 205 -12.26 0.39 1.28
C ALA A 205 -12.68 1.75 1.83
N CYS A 206 -12.94 1.84 3.14
CA CYS A 206 -13.34 3.10 3.79
C CYS A 206 -12.30 4.22 3.64
N SER A 207 -11.04 3.89 3.33
CA SER A 207 -9.99 4.86 3.04
C SER A 207 -9.95 5.34 1.58
N ALA A 208 -10.97 5.07 0.76
CA ALA A 208 -10.99 5.50 -0.63
C ALA A 208 -11.21 7.02 -0.77
N CYS A 209 -11.98 7.63 0.14
CA CYS A 209 -12.33 9.05 0.07
C CYS A 209 -11.70 9.93 1.16
N HIS A 210 -11.56 9.42 2.37
CA HIS A 210 -10.81 10.07 3.44
C HIS A 210 -9.63 9.17 3.77
N LEU A 211 -8.48 9.51 3.19
CA LEU A 211 -7.31 8.65 3.14
C LEU A 211 -6.79 8.35 4.54
N ARG A 212 -6.30 7.12 4.72
CA ARG A 212 -5.52 6.76 5.91
C ARG A 212 -4.19 7.53 5.89
N HIS A 213 -3.62 7.96 7.01
CA HIS A 213 -4.09 7.74 8.40
C HIS A 213 -4.71 9.00 9.02
N GLN A 214 -5.00 10.02 8.21
CA GLN A 214 -5.58 11.28 8.68
C GLN A 214 -7.12 11.20 8.79
N PHE A 215 -7.77 10.41 7.93
CA PHE A 215 -9.22 10.20 7.91
C PHE A 215 -10.02 11.51 7.96
N ASP A 216 -9.61 12.47 7.13
CA ASP A 216 -10.20 13.81 7.14
C ASP A 216 -11.50 13.89 6.34
N VAL A 217 -12.56 14.35 7.00
CA VAL A 217 -13.87 14.57 6.40
C VAL A 217 -13.84 15.73 5.40
N ALA A 218 -13.00 16.74 5.60
CA ALA A 218 -12.88 17.83 4.64
C ALA A 218 -12.26 17.33 3.33
N GLN A 219 -11.23 16.47 3.39
CA GLN A 219 -10.72 15.76 2.23
C GLN A 219 -11.81 14.96 1.50
N ALA A 220 -12.62 14.16 2.21
CA ALA A 220 -13.70 13.39 1.57
C ALA A 220 -14.78 14.26 0.90
N ARG A 221 -14.97 15.50 1.36
CA ARG A 221 -15.92 16.46 0.80
C ARG A 221 -15.33 17.32 -0.32
N HIS A 222 -14.02 17.25 -0.54
CA HIS A 222 -13.36 18.01 -1.59
C HIS A 222 -13.56 17.30 -2.95
N PRO A 223 -14.00 17.99 -4.01
CA PRO A 223 -14.32 17.38 -5.30
C PRO A 223 -13.13 16.63 -5.94
N ASP A 224 -11.90 17.11 -5.73
CA ASP A 224 -10.69 16.46 -6.26
C ASP A 224 -10.51 15.02 -5.77
N ASN A 225 -11.00 14.70 -4.56
CA ASN A 225 -10.88 13.36 -4.04
C ASN A 225 -11.70 12.33 -4.86
N CYS A 226 -12.85 12.74 -5.41
CA CYS A 226 -13.65 11.91 -6.32
C CYS A 226 -12.95 11.68 -7.66
N GLY A 227 -12.16 12.68 -8.07
CA GLY A 227 -11.43 12.73 -9.33
C GLY A 227 -10.33 11.69 -9.50
N ARG A 228 -9.99 10.93 -8.45
CA ARG A 228 -9.10 9.78 -8.57
C ARG A 228 -9.70 8.66 -9.43
N CYS A 229 -11.02 8.51 -9.40
CA CYS A 229 -11.75 7.44 -10.10
C CYS A 229 -12.76 7.97 -11.11
N HIS A 230 -13.38 9.12 -10.84
CA HIS A 230 -14.40 9.73 -11.68
C HIS A 230 -13.80 10.74 -12.65
N LEU A 231 -13.00 10.25 -13.59
CA LEU A 231 -12.25 11.03 -14.57
C LEU A 231 -12.14 10.24 -15.88
N GLY A 232 -11.66 10.89 -16.93
CA GLY A 232 -11.28 10.21 -18.16
C GLY A 232 -12.46 9.90 -19.09
N PRO A 233 -12.20 9.17 -20.18
CA PRO A 233 -13.11 9.08 -21.33
C PRO A 233 -14.38 8.26 -21.09
N ASP A 234 -14.38 7.34 -20.12
CA ASP A 234 -15.47 6.43 -19.79
C ASP A 234 -16.52 7.08 -18.90
N HIS A 235 -16.10 7.96 -17.98
CA HIS A 235 -16.99 8.72 -17.11
C HIS A 235 -16.33 10.02 -16.61
N PRO A 236 -16.36 11.10 -17.41
CA PRO A 236 -15.59 12.33 -17.15
C PRO A 236 -16.28 13.27 -16.13
N GLN A 237 -16.70 12.76 -14.96
CA GLN A 237 -17.42 13.63 -14.01
C GLN A 237 -16.54 14.73 -13.40
N LYS A 238 -15.24 14.48 -13.20
CA LYS A 238 -14.29 15.51 -12.74
C LYS A 238 -14.23 16.66 -13.75
N GLU A 239 -14.00 16.35 -15.01
CA GLU A 239 -13.88 17.34 -16.09
C GLU A 239 -15.19 18.11 -16.27
N ILE A 240 -16.33 17.42 -16.26
CA ILE A 240 -17.66 18.06 -16.32
C ILE A 240 -17.86 19.02 -15.13
N TYR A 241 -17.51 18.61 -13.92
CA TYR A 241 -17.64 19.46 -12.74
C TYR A 241 -16.72 20.68 -12.83
N GLU A 242 -15.46 20.47 -13.20
CA GLU A 242 -14.44 21.53 -13.21
C GLU A 242 -14.72 22.64 -14.22
N GLU A 243 -15.32 22.28 -15.36
CA GLU A 243 -15.72 23.21 -16.42
C GLU A 243 -17.14 23.81 -16.21
N SER A 244 -17.87 23.30 -15.21
CA SER A 244 -19.19 23.85 -14.87
C SER A 244 -19.08 25.15 -14.07
N VAL A 245 -20.16 25.95 -14.09
CA VAL A 245 -20.29 27.13 -13.22
C VAL A 245 -20.14 26.80 -11.74
N HIS A 246 -20.50 25.59 -11.30
CA HIS A 246 -20.33 25.15 -9.92
C HIS A 246 -18.85 24.95 -9.57
N GLY A 247 -18.07 24.30 -10.44
CA GLY A 247 -16.64 24.09 -10.23
C GLY A 247 -15.86 25.39 -10.29
N VAL A 248 -16.20 26.28 -11.23
CA VAL A 248 -15.62 27.63 -11.31
C VAL A 248 -15.91 28.43 -10.03
N ALA A 249 -17.15 28.41 -9.55
CA ALA A 249 -17.52 29.12 -8.31
C ALA A 249 -16.85 28.54 -7.05
N PHE A 250 -16.62 27.22 -7.00
CA PHE A 250 -15.92 26.57 -5.88
C PHE A 250 -14.45 26.98 -5.78
N ARG A 251 -13.77 27.20 -6.92
CA ARG A 251 -12.34 27.57 -6.98
C ARG A 251 -12.06 29.08 -6.93
N ALA A 252 -13.09 29.92 -7.11
CA ALA A 252 -12.97 31.38 -7.11
C ALA A 252 -12.75 31.94 -5.69
#